data_AF-A0A961VBA1-F1
#
_entry.id   AF-A0A961VBA1-F1
#
_cell.length_a   1.000
_cell.length_b   1.000
_cell.length_c   1.000
_cell.angle_alpha   90.00
_cell.angle_beta   90.00
_cell.angle_gamma   90.00
#
_symmetry.space_group_name_H-M   'P 1'
#
loop_
_entity.id
_entity.type
_entity.pdbx_description
1 polymer ?
#
loop_
_entity_poly.entity_id
_entity_poly.type
_entity_poly.pdbx_seq_one_letter_code
_entity_poly.pdbx_strand_id
1 'polypeptide(L)'
;MAPAPDQAEQIADGEDAKKPAIVINDIEPGDIVAAYRAGLKDFFTVPAYGLFFGAVYFFGGVFILVSLMLLKLPFLAFPMAVGFAMIAPFVAGGLYEISRRLERGEYLSFGGILTSVRGHVSRDLGWMALVTTFAFYIWTDFAGIIYLLFFGLNLMDPMAFVKQVFLTPQGWMFLALGNSVGAVVSLIVFSITAISFPLLHDHDFDFVTAMITSVKTVIRNPAAMIVWCLSIVVVLGV
;
A
#
# COMPACT_ATOMS: atom_id res chain seq x y z
N MET A 1 -26.78 -20.11 -51.93
CA MET A 1 -25.83 -19.01 -52.18
C MET A 1 -25.19 -18.70 -50.85
N ALA A 2 -24.00 -19.25 -50.59
CA ALA A 2 -23.28 -19.05 -49.33
C ALA A 2 -22.73 -17.61 -49.29
N PRO A 3 -22.77 -16.90 -48.16
CA PRO A 3 -22.11 -15.60 -48.05
C PRO A 3 -20.59 -15.75 -48.22
N ALA A 4 -19.99 -14.79 -48.91
CA ALA A 4 -18.57 -14.81 -49.29
C ALA A 4 -17.65 -14.74 -48.05
N PRO A 5 -16.49 -15.42 -48.05
CA PRO A 5 -15.58 -15.52 -46.91
C PRO A 5 -14.94 -14.19 -46.45
N ASP A 6 -15.09 -13.11 -47.22
CA ASP A 6 -14.45 -11.80 -46.98
C ASP A 6 -15.12 -10.97 -45.86
N GLN A 7 -16.39 -11.26 -45.51
CA GLN A 7 -17.10 -10.51 -44.46
C GLN A 7 -16.89 -11.08 -43.05
N ALA A 8 -16.32 -12.29 -42.92
CA ALA A 8 -16.01 -12.88 -41.62
C ALA A 8 -14.67 -12.39 -41.05
N GLU A 9 -13.76 -11.91 -41.90
CA GLU A 9 -12.42 -11.47 -41.51
C GLU A 9 -12.40 -10.01 -41.04
N GLN A 10 -13.31 -9.16 -41.54
CA GLN A 10 -13.45 -7.76 -41.09
C GLN A 10 -14.12 -7.57 -39.72
N ILE A 11 -14.73 -8.62 -39.15
CA ILE A 11 -15.35 -8.55 -37.82
C ILE A 11 -14.32 -8.85 -36.71
N ALA A 12 -13.15 -9.40 -37.06
CA ALA A 12 -12.09 -9.76 -36.10
C ALA A 12 -11.10 -8.62 -35.81
N ASP A 13 -11.03 -7.58 -36.64
CA ASP A 13 -10.09 -6.46 -36.49
C ASP A 13 -10.65 -5.26 -35.68
N GLY A 14 -11.78 -5.46 -34.99
CA GLY A 14 -12.50 -4.41 -34.26
C GLY A 14 -12.18 -4.27 -32.77
N GLU A 15 -11.30 -5.10 -32.20
CA GLU A 15 -11.20 -5.25 -30.73
C GLU A 15 -9.83 -4.89 -30.10
N ASP A 16 -8.99 -4.12 -30.79
CA ASP A 16 -7.88 -3.42 -30.15
C ASP A 16 -8.21 -1.93 -30.00
N ALA A 17 -9.21 -1.64 -29.16
CA ALA A 17 -9.34 -0.32 -28.57
C ALA A 17 -8.10 -0.08 -27.69
N LYS A 18 -7.03 0.40 -28.32
CA LYS A 18 -5.72 0.65 -27.71
C LYS A 18 -5.95 1.47 -26.44
N LYS A 19 -5.82 0.84 -25.26
CA LYS A 19 -6.01 1.50 -23.97
C LYS A 19 -5.20 2.80 -23.99
N PRO A 20 -5.78 3.94 -23.54
CA PRO A 20 -5.12 5.23 -23.65
C PRO A 20 -3.73 5.15 -23.01
N ALA A 21 -2.72 5.62 -23.73
CA ALA A 21 -1.34 5.56 -23.27
C ALA A 21 -1.20 6.37 -21.97
N ILE A 22 -0.61 5.76 -20.94
CA ILE A 22 -0.38 6.44 -19.67
C ILE A 22 0.68 7.51 -19.86
N VAL A 23 0.31 8.77 -19.61
CA VAL A 23 1.23 9.91 -19.60
C VAL A 23 1.69 10.13 -18.16
N ILE A 24 3.01 10.12 -17.95
CA ILE A 24 3.63 10.42 -16.66
C ILE A 24 3.93 11.90 -16.64
N ASN A 25 3.22 12.64 -15.78
CA ASN A 25 3.45 14.07 -15.59
C ASN A 25 4.69 14.32 -14.71
N ASP A 26 5.27 15.51 -14.86
CA ASP A 26 6.26 16.01 -13.92
C ASP A 26 5.59 16.32 -12.58
N ILE A 27 6.21 15.89 -11.48
CA ILE A 27 5.70 16.06 -10.11
C ILE A 27 6.75 16.86 -9.33
N GLU A 28 6.34 17.98 -8.77
CA GLU A 28 7.16 18.81 -7.92
C GLU A 28 7.04 18.38 -6.45
N PRO A 29 8.07 18.58 -5.62
CA PRO A 29 7.97 18.35 -4.17
C PRO A 29 6.80 19.10 -3.50
N GLY A 30 6.40 20.25 -4.06
CA GLY A 30 5.24 21.03 -3.60
C GLY A 30 3.92 20.29 -3.76
N ASP A 31 3.80 19.40 -4.75
CA ASP A 31 2.58 18.63 -5.00
C ASP A 31 2.31 17.63 -3.87
N ILE A 32 3.36 17.07 -3.25
CA ILE A 32 3.21 16.18 -2.09
C ILE A 32 2.60 16.94 -0.91
N VAL A 33 3.08 18.16 -0.65
CA VAL A 33 2.54 19.03 0.42
C VAL A 33 1.10 19.46 0.09
N ALA A 34 0.82 19.76 -1.18
CA ALA A 34 -0.53 20.08 -1.64
C ALA A 34 -1.48 18.89 -1.46
N ALA A 35 -1.04 17.67 -1.77
CA ALA A 35 -1.82 16.45 -1.58
C ALA A 35 -2.18 16.19 -0.12
N TYR A 36 -1.23 16.36 0.82
CA TYR A 36 -1.53 16.27 2.27
C TYR A 36 -2.54 17.32 2.71
N ARG A 37 -2.40 18.56 2.23
CA ARG A 37 -3.34 19.64 2.53
C ARG A 37 -4.74 19.34 1.98
N ALA A 38 -4.83 18.80 0.77
CA ALA A 38 -6.09 18.38 0.17
C ALA A 38 -6.74 17.27 0.99
N GLY A 39 -6.00 16.21 1.33
CA GLY A 39 -6.53 15.12 2.15
C GLY A 39 -7.00 15.57 3.55
N LEU A 40 -6.27 16.50 4.19
CA LEU A 40 -6.71 17.11 5.44
C LEU A 40 -7.98 17.93 5.26
N LYS A 41 -8.06 18.74 4.20
CA LYS A 41 -9.26 19.52 3.88
C LYS A 41 -10.46 18.61 3.65
N ASP A 42 -10.31 17.52 2.91
CA ASP A 42 -11.38 16.56 2.65
C ASP A 42 -11.85 15.91 3.95
N PHE A 43 -10.91 15.51 4.81
CA PHE A 43 -11.23 14.97 6.14
C PHE A 43 -12.04 15.95 6.99
N PHE A 44 -11.65 17.23 7.05
CA PHE A 44 -12.41 18.24 7.81
C PHE A 44 -13.72 18.65 7.14
N THR A 45 -13.86 18.48 5.83
CA THR A 45 -15.11 18.76 5.10
C THR A 45 -16.17 17.70 5.42
N VAL A 46 -15.78 16.42 5.48
CA VAL A 46 -16.70 15.30 5.72
C VAL A 46 -16.16 14.30 6.77
N PRO A 47 -15.95 14.74 8.03
CA PRO A 47 -15.22 13.97 9.05
C PRO A 47 -15.87 12.63 9.40
N ALA A 48 -17.20 12.52 9.26
CA ALA A 48 -17.93 11.29 9.55
C ALA A 48 -17.41 10.08 8.75
N TYR A 49 -17.02 10.27 7.48
CA TYR A 49 -16.50 9.18 6.66
C TYR A 49 -15.08 8.78 7.06
N GLY A 50 -14.20 9.76 7.30
CA GLY A 50 -12.84 9.48 7.78
C GLY A 50 -12.85 8.78 9.14
N LEU A 51 -13.70 9.25 10.07
CA LEU A 51 -13.89 8.61 11.37
C LEU A 51 -14.50 7.21 11.27
N PHE A 52 -15.40 6.95 10.31
CA PHE A 52 -15.94 5.62 10.08
C PHE A 52 -14.84 4.63 9.69
N PHE A 53 -14.00 4.95 8.70
CA PHE A 53 -12.90 4.08 8.28
C PHE A 53 -11.83 3.94 9.38
N GLY A 54 -11.53 5.02 10.10
CA GLY A 54 -10.64 4.98 11.26
C GLY A 54 -11.19 4.10 12.39
N ALA A 55 -12.49 4.15 12.65
CA ALA A 55 -13.15 3.32 13.65
C ALA A 55 -13.09 1.83 13.30
N VAL A 56 -13.22 1.46 12.02
CA VAL A 56 -13.03 0.07 11.57
C VAL A 56 -11.63 -0.43 11.92
N TYR A 57 -10.58 0.38 11.69
CA TYR A 57 -9.22 0.03 12.08
C TYR A 57 -9.03 -0.08 13.59
N PHE A 58 -9.54 0.90 14.33
CA PHE A 58 -9.42 0.93 15.78
C PHE A 58 -10.12 -0.27 16.42
N PHE A 59 -11.40 -0.49 16.12
CA PHE A 59 -12.16 -1.59 16.71
C PHE A 59 -11.69 -2.94 16.21
N GLY A 60 -11.27 -3.07 14.94
CA GLY A 60 -10.69 -4.30 14.42
C GLY A 60 -9.39 -4.68 15.13
N GLY A 61 -8.48 -3.72 15.31
CA GLY A 61 -7.23 -3.93 16.04
C GLY A 61 -7.46 -4.28 17.52
N VAL A 62 -8.36 -3.55 18.20
CA VAL A 62 -8.75 -3.84 19.59
C VAL A 62 -9.36 -5.23 19.70
N PHE A 63 -10.25 -5.61 18.79
CA PHE A 63 -10.88 -6.92 18.76
C PHE A 63 -9.83 -8.03 18.61
N ILE A 64 -8.86 -7.89 17.69
CA ILE A 64 -7.76 -8.84 17.53
C ILE A 64 -6.96 -8.96 18.82
N LEU A 65 -6.52 -7.85 19.40
CA LEU A 65 -5.70 -7.85 20.62
C LEU A 65 -6.42 -8.49 21.80
N VAL A 66 -7.67 -8.08 22.06
CA VAL A 66 -8.47 -8.63 23.16
C VAL A 66 -8.72 -10.13 22.95
N SER A 67 -9.06 -10.55 21.72
CA SER A 67 -9.26 -11.97 21.40
C SER A 67 -8.01 -12.80 21.67
N LEU A 68 -6.83 -12.31 21.28
CA LEU A 68 -5.56 -13.01 21.51
C LEU A 68 -5.19 -13.09 23.00
N MET A 69 -5.48 -12.04 23.78
CA MET A 69 -5.29 -12.07 25.23
C MET A 69 -6.22 -13.09 25.90
N LEU A 70 -7.51 -13.10 25.53
CA LEU A 70 -8.50 -14.03 26.06
C LEU A 70 -8.17 -15.49 25.71
N LEU A 71 -7.69 -15.74 24.49
CA LEU A 71 -7.28 -17.07 24.02
C LEU A 71 -5.89 -17.48 24.50
N LYS A 72 -5.15 -16.61 25.21
CA LYS A 72 -3.76 -16.82 25.64
C LYS A 72 -2.81 -17.12 24.49
N LEU A 73 -3.00 -16.45 23.36
CA LEU A 73 -2.17 -16.56 22.14
C LEU A 73 -1.42 -15.25 21.82
N PRO A 74 -0.71 -14.62 22.77
CA PRO A 74 -0.06 -13.33 22.54
C PRO A 74 1.05 -13.41 21.46
N PHE A 75 1.62 -14.59 21.22
CA PHE A 75 2.63 -14.80 20.18
C PHE A 75 2.07 -14.61 18.75
N LEU A 76 0.75 -14.68 18.56
CA LEU A 76 0.10 -14.38 17.28
C LEU A 76 -0.19 -12.88 17.10
N ALA A 77 0.07 -12.03 18.09
CA ALA A 77 -0.25 -10.60 18.01
C ALA A 77 0.45 -9.93 16.83
N PHE A 78 1.74 -10.23 16.63
CA PHE A 78 2.51 -9.67 15.52
C PHE A 78 2.01 -10.17 14.15
N PRO A 79 1.89 -11.48 13.89
CA PRO A 79 1.30 -11.98 12.64
C PRO A 79 -0.11 -11.42 12.35
N MET A 80 -0.98 -11.34 13.36
CA MET A 80 -2.33 -10.83 13.19
C MET A 80 -2.36 -9.32 12.93
N ALA A 81 -1.50 -8.54 13.59
CA ALA A 81 -1.37 -7.11 13.35
C ALA A 81 -0.89 -6.84 11.91
N VAL A 82 0.09 -7.59 11.43
CA VAL A 82 0.56 -7.49 10.04
C VAL A 82 -0.55 -7.85 9.07
N GLY A 83 -1.19 -9.02 9.24
CA GLY A 83 -2.26 -9.46 8.35
C GLY A 83 -3.44 -8.49 8.32
N PHE A 84 -3.73 -7.84 9.44
CA PHE A 84 -4.73 -6.78 9.52
C PHE A 84 -4.29 -5.50 8.78
N ALA A 85 -3.02 -5.09 8.92
CA ALA A 85 -2.48 -3.94 8.20
C ALA A 85 -2.51 -4.14 6.67
N MET A 86 -2.43 -5.39 6.18
CA MET A 86 -2.56 -5.70 4.75
C MET A 86 -3.92 -5.33 4.14
N ILE A 87 -4.94 -5.10 4.97
CA ILE A 87 -6.26 -4.66 4.53
C ILE A 87 -6.26 -3.15 4.20
N ALA A 88 -5.23 -2.39 4.63
CA ALA A 88 -5.19 -0.93 4.55
C ALA A 88 -5.34 -0.36 3.14
N PRO A 89 -4.66 -0.89 2.10
CA PRO A 89 -4.81 -0.38 0.74
C PRO A 89 -6.25 -0.46 0.21
N PHE A 90 -7.01 -1.48 0.62
CA PHE A 90 -8.41 -1.65 0.22
C PHE A 90 -9.33 -0.64 0.91
N VAL A 91 -9.07 -0.37 2.20
CA VAL A 91 -9.82 0.63 2.94
C VAL A 91 -9.48 2.04 2.46
N ALA A 92 -8.23 2.29 2.07
CA ALA A 92 -7.82 3.53 1.44
C ALA A 92 -8.59 3.82 0.15
N GLY A 93 -8.99 2.78 -0.61
CA GLY A 93 -9.89 2.93 -1.76
C GLY A 93 -11.22 3.62 -1.42
N GLY A 94 -11.76 3.44 -0.21
CA GLY A 94 -12.93 4.17 0.25
C GLY A 94 -12.68 5.66 0.47
N LEU A 95 -11.48 6.01 0.96
CA LEU A 95 -11.07 7.40 1.11
C LEU A 95 -10.78 8.06 -0.25
N TYR A 96 -10.16 7.33 -1.18
CA TYR A 96 -9.96 7.78 -2.57
C TYR A 96 -11.29 8.10 -3.24
N GLU A 97 -12.29 7.23 -3.08
CA GLU A 97 -13.63 7.46 -3.63
C GLU A 97 -14.32 8.71 -3.05
N ILE A 98 -14.10 8.98 -1.76
CA ILE A 98 -14.65 10.18 -1.12
C ILE A 98 -14.00 11.44 -1.69
N SER A 99 -12.66 11.50 -1.75
CA SER A 99 -11.93 12.64 -2.34
C SER A 99 -12.33 12.85 -3.79
N ARG A 100 -12.42 11.78 -4.60
CA ARG A 100 -12.86 11.85 -6.00
C ARG A 100 -14.27 12.46 -6.15
N ARG A 101 -15.22 12.04 -5.31
CA ARG A 101 -16.58 12.59 -5.34
C ARG A 101 -16.61 14.06 -4.91
N LEU A 102 -15.84 14.43 -3.88
CA LEU A 102 -15.72 15.83 -3.45
C LEU A 102 -15.15 16.71 -4.55
N GLU A 103 -14.09 16.28 -5.23
CA GLU A 103 -13.48 17.00 -6.35
C GLU A 103 -14.45 17.21 -7.52
N ARG A 104 -15.32 16.22 -7.77
CA ARG A 104 -16.31 16.26 -8.86
C ARG A 104 -17.65 16.89 -8.46
N GLY A 105 -17.80 17.32 -7.20
CA GLY A 105 -19.05 17.86 -6.68
C GLY A 105 -20.20 16.84 -6.64
N GLU A 106 -19.88 15.55 -6.55
CA GLU A 106 -20.86 14.46 -6.54
C GLU A 106 -21.43 14.22 -5.13
N TYR A 107 -22.65 13.68 -5.07
CA TYR A 107 -23.29 13.35 -3.79
C TYR A 107 -22.59 12.19 -3.07
N LEU A 108 -22.29 12.41 -1.79
CA LEU A 108 -21.73 11.41 -0.89
C LEU A 108 -22.85 10.63 -0.21
N SER A 109 -22.79 9.30 -0.29
CA SER A 109 -23.63 8.40 0.52
C SER A 109 -22.82 7.18 0.95
N PHE A 110 -23.01 6.71 2.18
CA PHE A 110 -22.31 5.52 2.70
C PHE A 110 -22.56 4.29 1.82
N GLY A 111 -23.81 4.06 1.42
CA GLY A 111 -24.15 2.96 0.51
C GLY A 111 -23.46 3.10 -0.85
N GLY A 112 -23.43 4.31 -1.43
CA GLY A 112 -22.76 4.58 -2.69
C GLY A 112 -21.25 4.35 -2.63
N ILE A 113 -20.60 4.80 -1.55
CA ILE A 113 -19.15 4.62 -1.34
C ILE A 113 -18.83 3.14 -1.15
N LEU A 114 -19.54 2.42 -0.27
CA LEU A 114 -19.25 1.01 -0.01
C LEU A 114 -19.51 0.13 -1.23
N THR A 115 -20.55 0.43 -2.00
CA THR A 115 -20.86 -0.28 -3.24
C THR A 115 -19.84 0.03 -4.34
N SER A 116 -19.39 1.29 -4.44
CA SER A 116 -18.33 1.70 -5.37
C SER A 116 -17.01 1.03 -5.04
N VAL A 117 -16.58 1.04 -3.76
CA VAL A 117 -15.37 0.33 -3.32
C VAL A 117 -15.45 -1.14 -3.70
N ARG A 118 -16.57 -1.82 -3.41
CA ARG A 118 -16.78 -3.23 -3.79
C ARG A 118 -16.74 -3.45 -5.29
N GLY A 119 -17.29 -2.52 -6.09
CA GLY A 119 -17.27 -2.57 -7.55
C GLY A 119 -15.88 -2.32 -8.15
N HIS A 120 -15.05 -1.52 -7.49
CA HIS A 120 -13.67 -1.21 -7.89
C HIS A 120 -12.61 -2.13 -7.26
N VAL A 121 -12.99 -3.13 -6.45
CA VAL A 121 -12.09 -4.24 -6.10
C VAL A 121 -11.93 -5.10 -7.34
N SER A 122 -11.07 -4.65 -8.26
CA SER A 122 -10.69 -5.39 -9.44
C SER A 122 -9.87 -6.62 -9.05
N ARG A 123 -9.84 -7.60 -9.96
CA ARG A 123 -8.94 -8.77 -9.83
C ARG A 123 -7.48 -8.33 -9.65
N ASP A 124 -7.10 -7.22 -10.28
CA ASP A 124 -5.75 -6.65 -10.25
C ASP A 124 -5.38 -6.05 -8.90
N LEU A 125 -6.35 -5.50 -8.16
CA LEU A 125 -6.14 -5.09 -6.78
C LEU A 125 -5.80 -6.28 -5.87
N GLY A 126 -6.42 -7.44 -6.13
CA GLY A 126 -6.08 -8.71 -5.47
C GLY A 126 -4.65 -9.17 -5.78
N TRP A 127 -4.19 -9.01 -7.02
CA TRP A 127 -2.79 -9.29 -7.39
C TRP A 127 -1.81 -8.34 -6.68
N MET A 128 -2.15 -7.06 -6.52
CA MET A 128 -1.34 -6.12 -5.74
C MET A 128 -1.24 -6.54 -4.26
N ALA A 129 -2.33 -7.05 -3.67
CA ALA A 129 -2.25 -7.65 -2.33
C ALA A 129 -1.31 -8.84 -2.29
N LEU A 130 -1.32 -9.71 -3.30
CA LEU A 130 -0.38 -10.84 -3.37
C LEU A 130 1.07 -10.34 -3.46
N VAL A 131 1.36 -9.38 -4.34
CA VAL A 131 2.69 -8.79 -4.52
C VAL A 131 3.20 -8.18 -3.22
N THR A 132 2.39 -7.37 -2.56
CA THR A 132 2.76 -6.74 -1.28
C THR A 132 2.90 -7.77 -0.15
N THR A 133 2.10 -8.83 -0.16
CA THR A 133 2.24 -9.96 0.80
C THR A 133 3.57 -10.66 0.60
N PHE A 134 3.93 -10.94 -0.64
CA PHE A 134 5.19 -11.61 -0.96
C PHE A 134 6.39 -10.73 -0.59
N ALA A 135 6.32 -9.42 -0.87
CA ALA A 135 7.34 -8.48 -0.44
C ALA A 135 7.50 -8.44 1.09
N PHE A 136 6.38 -8.51 1.83
CA PHE A 136 6.40 -8.61 3.29
C PHE A 136 7.08 -9.90 3.79
N TYR A 137 6.81 -11.05 3.16
CA TYR A 137 7.50 -12.30 3.50
C TYR A 137 9.01 -12.21 3.24
N ILE A 138 9.42 -11.67 2.09
CA ILE A 138 10.84 -11.42 1.78
C ILE A 138 11.48 -10.54 2.86
N TRP A 139 10.81 -9.46 3.25
CA TRP A 139 11.31 -8.59 4.32
C TRP A 139 11.45 -9.32 5.66
N THR A 140 10.48 -10.15 6.01
CA THR A 140 10.50 -10.96 7.24
C THR A 140 11.64 -11.98 7.21
N ASP A 141 11.89 -12.62 6.06
CA ASP A 141 13.00 -13.55 5.87
C ASP A 141 14.35 -12.82 6.05
N PHE A 142 14.51 -11.62 5.47
CA PHE A 142 15.70 -10.81 5.70
C PHE A 142 15.88 -10.45 7.17
N ALA A 143 14.80 -10.05 7.87
CA ALA A 143 14.86 -9.74 9.29
C ALA A 143 15.30 -10.96 10.13
N GLY A 144 14.75 -12.15 9.81
CA GLY A 144 15.13 -13.41 10.46
C GLY A 144 16.57 -13.81 10.19
N ILE A 145 17.05 -13.67 8.96
CA ILE A 145 18.44 -13.96 8.57
C ILE A 145 19.41 -13.01 9.25
N ILE A 146 19.12 -11.70 9.29
CA ILE A 146 19.96 -10.71 9.97
C ILE A 146 19.99 -10.97 11.47
N TYR A 147 18.85 -11.32 12.07
CA TYR A 147 18.81 -11.76 13.48
C TYR A 147 19.71 -12.97 13.71
N LEU A 148 19.58 -14.02 12.89
CA LEU A 148 20.36 -15.25 12.99
C LEU A 148 21.86 -14.98 12.81
N LEU A 149 22.24 -14.09 11.89
CA LEU A 149 23.63 -13.71 11.63
C LEU A 149 24.30 -13.09 12.85
N PHE A 150 23.56 -12.27 13.61
CA PHE A 150 24.10 -11.57 14.77
C PHE A 150 23.95 -12.36 16.07
N PHE A 151 22.79 -12.98 16.29
CA PHE A 151 22.43 -13.56 17.59
C PHE A 151 22.29 -15.09 17.56
N GLY A 152 22.42 -15.73 16.40
CA GLY A 152 22.23 -17.17 16.26
C GLY A 152 20.80 -17.57 16.66
N LEU A 153 20.67 -18.73 17.31
CA LEU A 153 19.39 -19.26 17.79
C LEU A 153 19.05 -18.79 19.22
N ASN A 154 19.72 -17.75 19.73
CA ASN A 154 19.52 -17.27 21.10
C ASN A 154 18.22 -16.49 21.23
N LEU A 155 17.16 -17.15 21.69
CA LEU A 155 15.90 -16.49 22.00
C LEU A 155 16.03 -15.64 23.27
N MET A 156 15.96 -14.33 23.11
CA MET A 156 16.02 -13.36 24.22
C MET A 156 14.63 -12.91 24.63
N ASP A 157 14.41 -12.72 25.93
CA ASP A 157 13.24 -12.00 26.43
C ASP A 157 13.24 -10.55 25.89
N PRO A 158 12.09 -9.90 25.64
CA PRO A 158 12.03 -8.60 24.97
C PRO A 158 12.90 -7.51 25.61
N MET A 159 12.98 -7.48 26.95
CA MET A 159 13.81 -6.51 27.67
C MET A 159 15.31 -6.78 27.49
N ALA A 160 15.71 -8.04 27.44
CA ALA A 160 17.10 -8.41 27.17
C ALA A 160 17.48 -8.06 25.72
N PHE A 161 16.57 -8.29 24.77
CA PHE A 161 16.76 -7.90 23.37
C PHE A 161 16.94 -6.38 23.22
N VAL A 162 16.10 -5.56 23.87
CA VAL A 162 16.24 -4.10 23.85
C VAL A 162 17.62 -3.66 24.36
N LYS A 163 18.07 -4.21 25.51
CA LYS A 163 19.40 -3.90 26.03
C LYS A 163 20.52 -4.34 25.07
N GLN A 164 20.40 -5.54 24.51
CA GLN A 164 21.37 -6.06 23.54
C GLN A 164 21.47 -5.15 22.31
N VAL A 165 20.33 -4.75 21.74
CA VAL A 165 20.25 -3.97 20.51
C VAL A 165 20.74 -2.53 20.71
N PHE A 166 20.36 -1.87 21.81
CA PHE A 166 20.63 -0.45 22.01
C PHE A 166 21.87 -0.14 22.85
N LEU A 167 22.34 -1.07 23.69
CA LEU A 167 23.46 -0.82 24.62
C LEU A 167 24.74 -1.57 24.28
N THR A 168 24.77 -2.32 23.17
CA THR A 168 25.98 -3.05 22.75
C THR A 168 26.44 -2.64 21.35
N PRO A 169 27.76 -2.63 21.09
CA PRO A 169 28.29 -2.35 19.74
C PRO A 169 27.77 -3.33 18.68
N GLN A 170 27.62 -4.60 19.04
CA GLN A 170 27.04 -5.63 18.16
C GLN A 170 25.59 -5.31 17.80
N GLY A 171 24.80 -4.82 18.77
CA GLY A 171 23.43 -4.34 18.56
C GLY A 171 23.34 -3.16 17.59
N TRP A 172 24.29 -2.22 17.66
CA TRP A 172 24.33 -1.09 16.72
C TRP A 172 24.66 -1.52 15.30
N MET A 173 25.58 -2.49 15.12
CA MET A 173 25.85 -3.07 13.81
C MET A 173 24.63 -3.83 13.26
N PHE A 174 23.92 -4.56 14.11
CA PHE A 174 22.65 -5.20 13.77
C PHE A 174 21.61 -4.18 13.30
N LEU A 175 21.45 -3.06 14.03
CA LEU A 175 20.55 -1.97 13.63
C LEU A 175 20.98 -1.34 12.31
N ALA A 176 22.27 -1.03 12.13
CA ALA A 176 22.77 -0.40 10.92
C ALA A 176 22.52 -1.28 9.68
N LEU A 177 22.83 -2.58 9.76
CA LEU A 177 22.58 -3.52 8.67
C LEU A 177 21.08 -3.71 8.44
N GLY A 178 20.31 -3.94 9.51
CA GLY A 178 18.86 -4.13 9.43
C GLY A 178 18.15 -2.93 8.79
N ASN A 179 18.50 -1.72 9.19
CA ASN A 179 17.96 -0.49 8.59
C ASN A 179 18.39 -0.33 7.13
N SER A 180 19.64 -0.66 6.79
CA SER A 180 20.13 -0.56 5.40
C SER A 180 19.39 -1.52 4.47
N VAL A 181 19.23 -2.79 4.88
CA VAL A 181 18.45 -3.78 4.11
C VAL A 181 16.98 -3.39 4.05
N GLY A 182 16.41 -2.96 5.18
CA GLY A 182 15.04 -2.47 5.27
C GLY A 182 14.79 -1.28 4.35
N ALA A 183 15.73 -0.34 4.25
CA ALA A 183 15.64 0.82 3.36
C ALA A 183 15.63 0.40 1.88
N VAL A 184 16.46 -0.56 1.49
CA VAL A 184 16.48 -1.09 0.12
C VAL A 184 15.16 -1.78 -0.22
N VAL A 185 14.67 -2.67 0.66
CA VAL A 185 13.39 -3.36 0.45
C VAL A 185 12.23 -2.36 0.39
N SER A 186 12.21 -1.38 1.30
CA SER A 186 11.19 -0.34 1.34
C SER A 186 11.21 0.53 0.09
N LEU A 187 12.40 0.87 -0.43
CA LEU A 187 12.54 1.62 -1.68
C LEU A 187 11.97 0.84 -2.87
N ILE A 188 12.24 -0.47 -2.94
CA ILE A 188 11.68 -1.33 -4.00
C ILE A 188 10.16 -1.38 -3.90
N VAL A 189 9.62 -1.68 -2.71
CA VAL A 189 8.17 -1.75 -2.47
C VAL A 189 7.52 -0.41 -2.80
N PHE A 190 8.04 0.68 -2.25
CA PHE A 190 7.57 2.04 -2.56
C PHE A 190 7.56 2.30 -4.07
N SER A 191 8.65 1.98 -4.78
CA SER A 191 8.77 2.21 -6.21
C SER A 191 7.69 1.47 -7.02
N ILE A 192 7.34 0.25 -6.62
CA ILE A 192 6.32 -0.55 -7.31
C ILE A 192 4.89 -0.26 -6.84
N THR A 193 4.68 0.39 -5.69
CA THR A 193 3.32 0.61 -5.15
C THR A 193 2.86 2.06 -5.06
N ALA A 194 3.78 3.04 -5.10
CA ALA A 194 3.50 4.45 -4.78
C ALA A 194 2.24 4.99 -5.47
N ILE A 195 2.08 4.70 -6.77
CA ILE A 195 0.89 5.10 -7.53
C ILE A 195 0.08 3.91 -8.08
N SER A 196 0.46 2.67 -7.83
CA SER A 196 -0.22 1.52 -8.43
C SER A 196 -1.62 1.30 -7.86
N PHE A 197 -1.79 1.44 -6.54
CA PHE A 197 -3.11 1.34 -5.91
C PHE A 197 -4.12 2.40 -6.41
N PRO A 198 -3.80 3.71 -6.41
CA PRO A 198 -4.72 4.71 -6.93
C PRO A 198 -4.95 4.54 -8.44
N LEU A 199 -3.91 4.21 -9.22
CA LEU A 199 -4.04 3.99 -10.66
C LEU A 199 -5.01 2.83 -11.00
N LEU A 200 -4.96 1.73 -10.24
CA LEU A 200 -5.89 0.60 -10.39
C LEU A 200 -7.31 0.90 -9.86
N HIS A 201 -7.45 1.90 -8.98
CA HIS A 201 -8.75 2.32 -8.47
C HIS A 201 -9.49 3.19 -9.48
N ASP A 202 -8.78 4.12 -10.12
CA ASP A 202 -9.36 5.09 -11.05
C ASP A 202 -9.43 4.60 -12.49
N HIS A 203 -8.65 3.57 -12.85
CA HIS A 203 -8.52 3.10 -14.23
C HIS A 203 -8.47 1.57 -14.35
N ASP A 204 -9.00 1.05 -15.45
CA ASP A 204 -9.00 -0.37 -15.80
C ASP A 204 -7.65 -0.84 -16.42
N PHE A 205 -6.54 -0.57 -15.73
CA PHE A 205 -5.22 -1.09 -16.08
C PHE A 205 -4.94 -2.42 -15.36
N ASP A 206 -4.09 -3.26 -15.95
CA ASP A 206 -3.62 -4.46 -15.25
C ASP A 206 -2.54 -4.11 -14.21
N PHE A 207 -2.38 -4.97 -13.21
CA PHE A 207 -1.47 -4.70 -12.09
C PHE A 207 0.00 -4.57 -12.52
N VAL A 208 0.43 -5.27 -13.58
CA VAL A 208 1.82 -5.18 -14.09
C VAL A 208 2.07 -3.82 -14.73
N THR A 209 1.14 -3.36 -15.57
CA THR A 209 1.18 -2.00 -16.14
C THR A 209 1.20 -0.95 -15.03
N ALA A 210 0.43 -1.14 -13.96
CA ALA A 210 0.40 -0.21 -12.84
C ALA A 210 1.73 -0.16 -12.06
N MET A 211 2.38 -1.30 -11.82
CA MET A 211 3.70 -1.36 -11.17
C MET A 211 4.78 -0.73 -12.05
N ILE A 212 4.80 -1.03 -13.35
CA ILE A 212 5.77 -0.45 -14.30
C ILE A 212 5.61 1.06 -14.36
N THR A 213 4.37 1.54 -14.38
CA THR A 213 4.06 2.97 -14.38
C THR A 213 4.53 3.62 -13.08
N SER A 214 4.35 2.96 -11.94
CA SER A 214 4.84 3.44 -10.65
C SER A 214 6.36 3.59 -10.65
N VAL A 215 7.09 2.56 -11.09
CA VAL A 215 8.56 2.61 -11.17
C VAL A 215 9.02 3.73 -12.10
N LYS A 216 8.40 3.86 -13.28
CA LYS A 216 8.72 4.95 -14.22
C LYS A 216 8.44 6.33 -13.61
N THR A 217 7.36 6.47 -12.86
CA THR A 217 7.01 7.72 -12.17
C THR A 217 8.04 8.06 -11.11
N VAL A 218 8.53 7.07 -10.36
CA VAL A 218 9.59 7.28 -9.36
C VAL A 218 10.90 7.70 -9.99
N ILE A 219 11.29 7.05 -11.10
CA ILE A 219 12.52 7.38 -11.82
C ILE A 219 12.43 8.76 -12.48
N ARG A 220 11.26 9.14 -13.00
CA ARG A 220 11.05 10.42 -13.69
C ARG A 220 11.01 11.61 -12.72
N ASN A 221 10.51 11.38 -11.49
CA ASN A 221 10.26 12.42 -10.48
C ASN A 221 10.98 12.12 -9.13
N PRO A 222 12.31 11.94 -9.11
CA PRO A 222 13.01 11.42 -7.93
C PRO A 222 12.93 12.37 -6.73
N ALA A 223 12.99 13.68 -6.95
CA ALA A 223 12.93 14.66 -5.86
C ALA A 223 11.58 14.61 -5.13
N ALA A 224 10.47 14.62 -5.86
CA ALA A 224 9.13 14.53 -5.26
C ALA A 224 8.91 13.19 -4.56
N MET A 225 9.36 12.09 -5.18
CA MET A 225 9.24 10.76 -4.56
C MET A 225 10.10 10.58 -3.31
N ILE A 226 11.29 11.20 -3.24
CA ILE A 226 12.09 11.21 -2.01
C ILE A 226 11.35 11.98 -0.91
N VAL A 227 10.77 13.14 -1.23
CA VAL A 227 9.97 13.91 -0.27
C VAL A 227 8.76 13.12 0.23
N TRP A 228 8.08 12.39 -0.67
CA TRP A 228 6.99 11.49 -0.28
C TRP A 228 7.49 10.34 0.62
N CYS A 229 8.57 9.67 0.25
CA CYS A 229 9.13 8.60 1.07
C CYS A 229 9.50 9.10 2.48
N LEU A 230 10.18 10.25 2.57
CA LEU A 230 10.53 10.87 3.85
C LEU A 230 9.31 11.33 4.64
N SER A 231 8.26 11.84 4.00
CA SER A 231 7.04 12.24 4.71
C SER A 231 6.34 11.04 5.35
N ILE A 232 6.34 9.88 4.69
CA ILE A 232 5.80 8.64 5.27
C ILE A 232 6.58 8.26 6.53
N VAL A 233 7.92 8.29 6.47
CA VAL A 233 8.80 7.98 7.61
C VAL A 233 8.49 8.89 8.80
N VAL A 234 8.43 10.20 8.56
CA VAL A 234 8.15 11.21 9.60
C VAL A 234 6.75 11.03 10.19
N VAL A 235 5.73 10.77 9.37
CA VAL A 235 4.34 10.62 9.84
C VAL A 235 4.14 9.34 10.65
N LEU A 236 4.82 8.25 10.29
CA LEU A 236 4.74 6.99 11.02
C LEU A 236 5.62 6.96 12.28
N GLY A 237 6.52 7.93 12.45
CA GLY A 237 7.39 8.03 13.62
C GLY A 237 8.49 6.96 13.65
N VAL A 238 8.96 6.55 12.46
CA VAL A 238 10.08 5.61 12.27
C VAL A 238 11.38 6.36 12.02
#